data_AF-A0A349CSB3-F1
#
_entry.id   AF-A0A349CSB3-F1
#
_cell.length_a   1.000
_cell.length_b   1.000
_cell.length_c   1.000
_cell.angle_alpha   90.00
_cell.angle_beta   90.00
_cell.angle_gamma   90.00
#
_symmetry.space_group_name_H-M   'P 1'
#
loop_
_entity.id
_entity.type
_entity.pdbx_description
1 polymer ?
#
loop_
_entity_poly.entity_id
_entity_poly.type
_entity_poly.pdbx_seq_one_letter_code
_entity_poly.pdbx_strand_id
1 'polypeptide(L)'
;MPVTAVTTDPEALTMTLIGDFAAPVERLWRAFTDPTQLDRFWGPPGWPATFTSFDLTPGGRAQYQMTSPQGEVSRGGWEFTAIDEPHRFEVLDSFLNGDGDVL
;
A
#
# COMPACT_ATOMS: atom_id res chain seq x y z
N MET A 1 -4.16 19.25 -0.26
CA MET A 1 -3.27 18.07 -0.26
C MET A 1 -3.08 17.68 1.19
N PRO A 2 -3.37 16.44 1.61
CA PRO A 2 -3.23 16.03 3.01
C PRO A 2 -1.76 15.85 3.42
N VAL A 3 -0.85 15.62 2.47
CA VAL A 3 0.60 15.55 2.72
C VAL A 3 1.11 16.91 3.21
N THR A 4 1.79 16.91 4.34
CA THR A 4 2.36 18.10 5.00
C THR A 4 3.88 18.13 4.99
N ALA A 5 4.55 16.97 4.91
CA ALA A 5 6.00 16.89 4.78
C ALA A 5 6.44 15.65 4.02
N VAL A 6 7.57 15.78 3.31
CA VAL A 6 8.32 14.67 2.70
C VAL A 6 9.79 14.87 3.05
N THR A 7 10.44 13.84 3.59
CA THR A 7 11.86 13.87 3.95
C THR A 7 12.53 12.61 3.43
N THR A 8 13.67 12.76 2.78
CA THR A 8 14.48 11.66 2.28
C THR A 8 15.84 11.72 2.95
N ASP A 9 16.28 10.59 3.51
CA ASP A 9 17.61 10.39 4.07
C ASP A 9 18.32 9.27 3.30
N PRO A 10 19.21 9.62 2.36
CA PRO A 10 19.95 8.64 1.57
C PRO A 10 21.00 7.85 2.37
N GLU A 11 21.48 8.36 3.52
CA GLU A 11 22.46 7.65 4.34
C GLU A 11 21.77 6.55 5.15
N ALA A 12 20.59 6.85 5.71
CA ALA A 12 19.77 5.87 6.41
C ALA A 12 18.92 4.99 5.47
N LEU A 13 18.88 5.29 4.17
CA LEU A 13 18.03 4.64 3.16
C LEU A 13 16.53 4.75 3.51
N THR A 14 16.10 5.90 4.02
CA THR A 14 14.70 6.11 4.42
C THR A 14 14.04 7.24 3.65
N MET A 15 12.74 7.09 3.42
CA MET A 15 11.86 8.16 2.98
C MET A 15 10.66 8.21 3.92
N THR A 16 10.39 9.38 4.49
CA THR A 16 9.25 9.61 5.39
C THR A 16 8.29 10.57 4.74
N LEU A 17 7.02 10.17 4.65
CA LEU A 17 5.91 11.01 4.22
C LEU A 17 4.96 11.21 5.40
N ILE A 18 4.64 12.47 5.69
CA ILE A 18 3.71 12.85 6.76
C ILE A 18 2.48 13.50 6.13
N GLY A 19 1.30 13.12 6.57
CA GLY A 19 0.05 13.72 6.13
C GLY A 19 -0.99 13.83 7.23
N ASP A 20 -1.72 14.93 7.21
CA ASP A 20 -2.80 15.23 8.14
C ASP A 20 -4.15 15.03 7.45
N PHE A 21 -5.01 14.24 8.08
CA PHE A 21 -6.33 13.91 7.56
C PHE A 21 -7.41 14.34 8.56
N ALA A 22 -8.43 15.04 8.07
CA ALA A 22 -9.60 15.43 8.86
C ALA A 22 -10.56 14.23 9.05
N ALA A 23 -10.05 13.13 9.60
CA ALA A 23 -10.78 11.90 9.86
C ALA A 23 -10.28 11.23 11.15
N PRO A 24 -11.14 10.50 11.89
CA PRO A 24 -10.69 9.68 13.01
C PRO A 24 -9.69 8.59 12.58
N VAL A 25 -8.83 8.16 13.52
CA VAL A 25 -7.81 7.13 13.28
C VAL A 25 -8.41 5.85 12.71
N GLU A 26 -9.55 5.41 13.24
CA GLU A 26 -10.24 4.19 12.79
C GLU A 26 -10.76 4.30 11.35
N ARG A 27 -11.15 5.51 10.93
CA ARG A 27 -11.58 5.75 9.56
C ARG A 27 -10.40 5.70 8.59
N LEU A 28 -9.27 6.25 8.99
CA LEU A 28 -8.05 6.24 8.19
C LEU A 28 -7.45 4.83 8.13
N TRP A 29 -7.41 4.12 9.25
CA TRP A 29 -7.04 2.70 9.32
C TRP A 29 -7.79 1.88 8.27
N ARG A 30 -9.13 1.95 8.30
CA ARG A 30 -9.99 1.25 7.32
C ARG A 30 -9.73 1.66 5.87
N ALA A 31 -9.26 2.87 5.59
CA ALA A 31 -8.90 3.25 4.23
C ALA A 31 -7.71 2.44 3.71
N PHE A 32 -6.76 2.10 4.58
CA PHE A 32 -5.57 1.31 4.25
C PHE A 32 -5.74 -0.20 4.46
N THR A 33 -6.73 -0.64 5.24
CA THR A 33 -6.89 -2.05 5.61
C THR A 33 -8.12 -2.74 5.03
N ASP A 34 -9.00 -2.00 4.36
CA ASP A 34 -10.09 -2.55 3.54
C ASP A 34 -9.69 -2.50 2.05
N PRO A 35 -9.46 -3.64 1.38
CA PRO A 35 -9.01 -3.66 -0.01
C PRO A 35 -9.97 -2.92 -0.95
N THR A 36 -11.28 -2.94 -0.66
CA THR A 36 -12.29 -2.26 -1.51
C THR A 36 -12.20 -0.73 -1.44
N GLN A 37 -11.61 -0.20 -0.37
CA GLN A 37 -11.34 1.22 -0.21
C GLN A 37 -9.94 1.57 -0.72
N LEU A 38 -8.97 0.71 -0.43
CA LEU A 38 -7.57 0.88 -0.83
C LEU A 38 -7.41 0.91 -2.35
N ASP A 39 -8.16 0.07 -3.08
CA ASP A 39 -8.24 0.06 -4.56
C ASP A 39 -8.47 1.45 -5.16
N ARG A 40 -9.15 2.34 -4.43
CA ARG A 40 -9.58 3.66 -4.92
C ARG A 40 -8.45 4.67 -4.97
N PHE A 41 -7.35 4.47 -4.24
CA PHE A 41 -6.28 5.45 -4.12
C PHE A 41 -4.86 4.88 -4.11
N TRP A 42 -4.68 3.56 -4.00
CA TRP A 42 -3.35 2.95 -4.01
C TRP A 42 -2.64 3.12 -5.36
N GLY A 43 -3.40 2.96 -6.46
CA GLY A 43 -2.91 3.20 -7.80
C GLY A 43 -2.84 4.69 -8.12
N PRO A 44 -1.74 5.20 -8.71
CA PRO A 44 -1.67 6.59 -9.14
C PRO A 44 -2.69 6.85 -10.27
N PRO A 45 -3.08 8.12 -10.51
CA PRO A 45 -4.01 8.46 -11.59
C PRO A 45 -3.58 7.87 -12.94
N GLY A 46 -4.48 7.14 -13.58
CA GLY A 46 -4.22 6.42 -14.84
C GLY A 46 -3.74 4.97 -14.68
N TRP A 47 -3.39 4.55 -13.47
CA TRP A 47 -3.01 3.17 -13.14
C TRP A 47 -3.83 2.64 -11.95
N PRO A 48 -5.14 2.39 -12.13
CA PRO A 48 -5.97 1.87 -11.05
C PRO A 48 -5.40 0.57 -10.48
N ALA A 49 -5.34 0.46 -9.16
CA ALA A 49 -4.95 -0.76 -8.47
C ALA A 49 -6.17 -1.68 -8.28
N THR A 50 -5.92 -2.98 -8.25
CA THR A 50 -6.90 -4.00 -7.85
C THR A 50 -6.19 -5.00 -6.96
N PHE A 51 -6.58 -5.05 -5.68
CA PHE A 51 -6.11 -6.04 -4.72
C PHE A 51 -6.80 -7.39 -4.98
N THR A 52 -6.02 -8.42 -5.30
CA THR A 52 -6.49 -9.78 -5.61
C THR A 52 -6.47 -10.69 -4.39
N SER A 53 -5.65 -10.37 -3.39
CA SER A 53 -5.62 -11.00 -2.07
C SER A 53 -5.27 -9.96 -1.01
N PHE A 54 -5.80 -10.13 0.20
CA PHE A 54 -5.56 -9.23 1.32
C PHE A 54 -5.77 -9.96 2.65
N ASP A 55 -4.71 -10.52 3.21
CA ASP A 55 -4.70 -11.15 4.53
C ASP A 55 -4.00 -10.24 5.53
N LEU A 56 -4.81 -9.49 6.31
CA LEU A 56 -4.35 -8.55 7.31
C LEU A 56 -4.03 -9.25 8.63
N THR A 57 -3.00 -10.09 8.62
CA THR A 57 -2.44 -10.75 9.80
C THR A 57 -0.90 -10.71 9.73
N PRO A 58 -0.16 -10.76 10.86
CA PRO A 58 1.29 -10.91 10.80
C PRO A 58 1.68 -12.21 10.06
N GLY A 59 2.51 -12.10 9.02
CA GLY A 59 2.84 -13.17 8.06
C GLY A 59 1.85 -13.31 6.91
N GLY A 60 0.70 -12.63 6.98
CA GLY A 60 -0.28 -12.54 5.91
C GLY A 60 0.23 -11.71 4.73
N ARG A 61 -0.41 -11.89 3.57
CA ARG A 61 0.00 -11.24 2.32
C ARG A 61 -1.15 -10.49 1.67
N ALA A 62 -0.81 -9.37 1.04
CA ALA A 62 -1.67 -8.70 0.08
C ALA A 62 -0.99 -8.71 -1.30
N GLN A 63 -1.77 -8.90 -2.34
CA GLN A 63 -1.28 -8.80 -3.72
C GLN A 63 -2.20 -7.87 -4.50
N TYR A 64 -1.61 -7.05 -5.35
CA TYR A 64 -2.34 -6.15 -6.23
C TYR A 64 -1.72 -6.09 -7.61
N GLN A 65 -2.55 -5.68 -8.56
CA GLN A 65 -2.12 -5.36 -9.90
C GLN A 65 -2.58 -3.95 -10.26
N MET A 66 -1.76 -3.24 -11.02
CA MET A 66 -2.05 -1.94 -11.58
C MET A 66 -2.03 -2.04 -13.10
N THR A 67 -3.05 -1.52 -13.75
CA THR A 67 -3.18 -1.60 -15.21
C THR A 67 -3.07 -0.23 -15.84
N SER A 68 -2.15 -0.06 -16.79
CA SER A 68 -1.99 1.20 -17.53
C SER A 68 -3.16 1.44 -18.50
N PRO A 69 -3.33 2.68 -19.02
CA PRO A 69 -4.34 2.96 -20.03
C PRO A 69 -4.13 2.17 -21.34
N GLN A 70 -2.92 1.69 -21.59
CA GLN A 70 -2.54 0.87 -22.74
C GLN A 70 -2.65 -0.64 -22.48
N GLY A 71 -3.03 -1.04 -21.26
CA GLY A 71 -3.21 -2.45 -20.88
C GLY A 71 -1.96 -3.14 -20.32
N GLU A 72 -0.88 -2.40 -20.06
CA GLU A 72 0.30 -2.94 -19.36
C GLU A 72 -0.07 -3.25 -17.91
N VAL A 73 0.44 -4.36 -17.37
CA VAL A 73 0.15 -4.78 -16.01
C VAL A 73 1.44 -4.78 -15.18
N SER A 74 1.44 -4.00 -14.11
CA SER A 74 2.43 -4.07 -13.03
C SER A 74 1.82 -4.76 -11.83
N ARG A 75 2.58 -5.62 -11.15
CA ARG A 75 2.12 -6.36 -9.97
C ARG A 75 2.98 -5.99 -8.77
N GLY A 76 2.34 -5.83 -7.62
CA GLY A 76 3.00 -5.57 -6.35
C GLY A 76 2.41 -6.43 -5.25
N GLY A 77 3.17 -6.57 -4.17
CA GLY A 77 2.80 -7.40 -3.04
C GLY A 77 3.33 -6.85 -1.73
N TRP A 78 2.55 -7.10 -0.68
CA TRP A 78 2.90 -6.85 0.70
C TRP A 78 2.97 -8.15 1.48
N GLU A 79 3.98 -8.28 2.33
CA GLU A 79 3.97 -9.20 3.46
C GLU A 79 3.87 -8.38 4.75
N PHE A 80 2.79 -8.57 5.52
CA PHE A 80 2.58 -7.86 6.78
C PHE A 80 3.49 -8.42 7.86
N THR A 81 4.39 -7.61 8.42
CA THR A 81 5.35 -8.07 9.44
C THR A 81 4.87 -7.77 10.86
N ALA A 82 4.08 -6.71 11.05
CA ALA A 82 3.50 -6.34 12.33
C ALA A 82 2.17 -5.60 12.13
N ILE A 83 1.23 -5.79 13.08
CA ILE A 83 -0.08 -5.16 13.08
C ILE A 83 -0.41 -4.73 14.52
N ASP A 84 -0.70 -3.44 14.68
CA ASP A 84 -1.11 -2.79 15.92
C ASP A 84 -2.33 -1.91 15.61
N GLU A 85 -3.49 -2.56 15.48
CA GLU A 85 -4.73 -1.89 15.11
C GLU A 85 -5.22 -0.93 16.21
N PRO A 86 -5.66 0.30 15.87
CA PRO A 86 -5.76 0.92 14.53
C PRO A 86 -4.61 1.88 14.19
N HIS A 87 -3.46 1.75 14.85
CA HIS A 87 -2.41 2.77 14.85
C HIS A 87 -1.30 2.51 13.84
N ARG A 88 -0.91 1.24 13.61
CA ARG A 88 0.25 0.91 12.78
C ARG A 88 0.12 -0.47 12.14
N PHE A 89 0.59 -0.58 10.90
CA PHE A 89 1.02 -1.85 10.32
C PHE A 89 2.37 -1.65 9.64
N GLU A 90 3.13 -2.74 9.50
CA GLU A 90 4.41 -2.77 8.82
C GLU A 90 4.34 -3.80 7.70
N VAL A 91 4.92 -3.49 6.55
CA VAL A 91 4.95 -4.37 5.38
C VAL A 91 6.33 -4.41 4.74
N LEU A 92 6.69 -5.57 4.19
CA LEU A 92 7.68 -5.66 3.14
C LEU A 92 6.98 -5.45 1.80
N ASP A 93 7.32 -4.34 1.12
CA ASP A 93 6.80 -4.00 -0.22
C ASP A 93 7.70 -4.59 -1.31
N SER A 94 7.09 -5.20 -2.32
CA SER A 94 7.82 -5.90 -3.40
C SER A 94 7.09 -5.82 -4.72
N PHE A 95 7.85 -5.87 -5.81
CA PHE A 95 7.29 -6.12 -7.15
C PHE A 95 7.13 -7.64 -7.35
N LEU A 96 6.04 -8.03 -7.99
CA LEU A 96 5.74 -9.44 -8.27
C LEU A 96 5.86 -9.74 -9.76
N ASN A 97 6.27 -10.96 -10.08
CA ASN A 97 6.22 -11.49 -11.43
C ASN A 97 4.80 -11.98 -11.80
N GLY A 98 4.64 -12.53 -13.01
CA GLY A 98 3.34 -13.05 -13.49
C GLY A 98 2.78 -14.22 -12.67
N ASP A 99 3.64 -14.97 -11.99
CA ASP A 99 3.29 -16.14 -11.17
C ASP A 99 2.98 -15.76 -9.70
N GLY A 100 3.22 -14.50 -9.33
CA GLY A 100 2.98 -13.98 -7.97
C GLY A 100 4.19 -14.10 -7.04
N ASP A 101 5.36 -14.46 -7.56
CA ASP A 101 6.61 -14.49 -6.80
C ASP A 101 7.29 -13.12 -6.80
N VAL A 102 8.05 -12.84 -5.74
CA VAL A 102 8.86 -11.62 -5.62
C VAL A 102 9.95 -11.61 -6.70
N LEU A 103 10.09 -10.47 -7.39
CA LEU A 103 11.13 -10.22 -8.39
C LEU A 103 12.52 -10.01 -7.79
#